data_AF-A0A521JXT8-F1
#
_entry.id   AF-A0A521JXT8-F1
#
_cell.length_a   1.000
_cell.length_b   1.000
_cell.length_c   1.000
_cell.angle_alpha   90.00
_cell.angle_beta   90.00
_cell.angle_gamma   90.00
#
_symmetry.space_group_name_H-M   'P 1'
#
loop_
_entity.id
_entity.type
_entity.pdbx_description
1 polymer ?
#
loop_
_entity_poly.entity_id
_entity_poly.type
_entity_poly.pdbx_seq_one_letter_code
_entity_poly.pdbx_strand_id
1 'polypeptide(L)'
;MPETPKPEPKQIQVTVELTSGEPPDQPVLANYATVNITQGLAYLDFGFIEPAALALVAQAAQQGKPLPKTLRGRRAVRVAVGLDVLQRLQQQLTQTMAGLRSQKPAKS
;
A
#
# COMPACT_ATOMS: atom_id res chain seq x y z
N MET A 1 8.06 9.04 -39.82
CA MET A 1 8.15 9.66 -38.48
C MET A 1 8.47 8.54 -37.51
N PRO A 2 9.57 8.58 -36.74
CA PRO A 2 9.80 7.57 -35.71
C PRO A 2 8.84 7.84 -34.55
N GLU A 3 8.08 6.83 -34.13
CA GLU A 3 7.28 6.86 -32.91
C GLU A 3 8.22 7.04 -31.72
N THR A 4 8.01 8.08 -30.92
CA THR A 4 8.69 8.25 -29.63
C THR A 4 8.38 7.05 -28.73
N PRO A 5 9.39 6.37 -28.16
CA PRO A 5 9.15 5.24 -27.27
C PRO A 5 8.31 5.68 -26.07
N LYS A 6 7.24 4.93 -25.80
CA LYS A 6 6.35 5.16 -24.67
C LYS A 6 7.17 4.99 -23.38
N PRO A 7 7.17 5.96 -22.45
CA PRO A 7 8.00 5.87 -21.25
C PRO A 7 7.59 4.64 -20.44
N GLU A 8 8.53 3.73 -20.24
CA GLU A 8 8.32 2.55 -19.41
C GLU A 8 8.03 2.97 -17.95
N PRO A 9 7.11 2.29 -17.25
CA PRO A 9 6.79 2.62 -15.87
C PRO A 9 8.03 2.44 -14.99
N LYS A 10 8.62 3.55 -14.56
CA LYS A 10 9.79 3.56 -13.70
C LYS A 10 9.37 3.18 -12.29
N GLN A 11 9.82 2.02 -11.81
CA GLN A 11 9.57 1.58 -10.44
C GLN A 11 10.39 2.43 -9.47
N ILE A 12 9.72 3.07 -8.51
CA ILE A 12 10.34 3.94 -7.52
C ILE A 12 10.34 3.22 -6.18
N GLN A 13 11.51 3.13 -5.52
CA GLN A 13 11.64 2.55 -4.18
C GLN A 13 11.77 3.66 -3.14
N VAL A 14 10.85 3.69 -2.17
CA VAL A 14 10.88 4.60 -1.01
C VAL A 14 10.54 3.79 0.23
N THR A 15 11.25 4.04 1.33
CA THR A 15 10.93 3.42 2.62
C THR A 15 9.71 4.10 3.21
N VAL A 16 8.70 3.33 3.62
CA VAL A 16 7.53 3.88 4.32
C VAL A 16 7.70 3.65 5.82
N GLU A 17 7.59 4.73 6.60
CA GLU A 17 7.59 4.68 8.06
C GLU A 17 6.24 5.15 8.58
N LEU A 18 5.57 4.27 9.36
CA LEU A 18 4.31 4.58 10.01
C LEU A 18 4.54 4.85 11.49
N THR A 19 4.14 6.04 11.96
CA THR A 19 4.26 6.42 13.38
C THR A 19 2.96 6.13 14.12
N SER A 20 3.06 5.61 15.34
CA SER A 20 1.88 5.39 16.21
C SER A 20 1.26 6.73 16.60
N GLY A 21 -0.07 6.76 16.58
CA GLY A 21 -0.86 7.75 17.32
C GLY A 21 -1.68 7.06 18.41
N GLU A 22 -2.54 7.84 19.07
CA GLU A 22 -3.54 7.32 20.01
C GLU A 22 -4.45 6.28 19.33
N PRO A 23 -4.82 5.18 20.01
CA PRO A 23 -5.72 4.18 19.48
C PRO A 23 -7.05 4.83 19.11
N PRO A 24 -7.57 4.62 17.89
CA PRO A 24 -8.79 5.29 17.48
C PRO A 24 -10.01 4.58 18.09
N ASP A 25 -10.92 5.36 18.68
CA ASP A 25 -12.23 4.86 19.17
C ASP A 25 -13.20 4.50 18.04
N GLN A 26 -12.85 4.84 16.78
CA GLN A 26 -13.67 4.65 15.59
C GLN A 26 -12.83 4.04 14.45
N PRO A 27 -13.47 3.41 13.44
CA PRO A 27 -12.78 2.97 12.24
C PRO A 27 -11.98 4.10 11.59
N VAL A 28 -10.73 3.83 11.23
CA VAL A 28 -9.84 4.79 10.56
C VAL A 28 -9.58 4.34 9.13
N LEU A 29 -9.58 5.30 8.20
CA LEU A 29 -9.18 5.07 6.82
C LEU A 29 -7.70 4.71 6.75
N ALA A 30 -7.39 3.56 6.17
CA ALA A 30 -6.03 3.17 5.78
C ALA A 30 -5.95 3.12 4.25
N ASN A 31 -5.00 3.85 3.67
CA ASN A 31 -4.70 3.81 2.24
C ASN A 31 -3.36 3.11 1.94
N TYR A 32 -2.71 2.61 2.98
CA TYR A 32 -1.46 1.85 2.90
C TYR A 32 -1.53 0.65 3.83
N ALA A 33 -1.10 -0.51 3.32
CA ALA A 33 -0.96 -1.73 4.08
C ALA A 33 0.38 -2.39 3.74
N THR A 34 1.07 -2.91 4.75
CA THR A 34 2.30 -3.68 4.56
C THR A 34 2.36 -4.88 5.51
N VAL A 35 3.09 -5.91 5.10
CA VAL A 35 3.28 -7.13 5.87
C VAL A 35 4.76 -7.35 6.07
N ASN A 36 5.18 -7.47 7.33
CA ASN A 36 6.55 -7.82 7.69
C ASN A 36 6.54 -9.13 8.49
N ILE A 37 7.44 -10.05 8.18
CA ILE A 37 7.54 -11.33 8.91
C ILE A 37 8.78 -11.29 9.78
N THR A 38 8.62 -11.53 11.09
CA THR A 38 9.74 -11.67 12.01
C THR A 38 9.39 -12.66 13.12
N GLN A 39 10.34 -13.54 13.45
CA GLN A 39 10.21 -14.54 14.51
C GLN A 39 8.95 -15.43 14.36
N GLY A 40 8.58 -15.78 13.12
CA GLY A 40 7.42 -16.64 12.85
C GLY A 40 6.06 -15.95 12.99
N LEU A 41 6.02 -14.64 13.23
CA LEU A 41 4.80 -13.84 13.24
C LEU A 41 4.78 -12.86 12.07
N ALA A 42 3.59 -12.67 11.50
CA ALA A 42 3.34 -11.62 10.53
C ALA A 42 2.82 -10.38 11.24
N TYR A 43 3.47 -9.25 10.99
CA TYR A 43 3.07 -7.93 11.45
C TYR A 43 2.44 -7.19 10.28
N LEU A 44 1.12 -7.02 10.36
CA LEU A 44 0.35 -6.25 9.40
C LEU A 44 0.22 -4.84 9.93
N ASP A 45 0.79 -3.89 9.20
CA ASP A 45 0.61 -2.48 9.47
C ASP A 45 -0.39 -1.89 8.48
N PHE A 46 -1.40 -1.21 9.02
CA PHE A 46 -2.33 -0.40 8.26
C PHE A 46 -2.12 1.06 8.65
N GLY A 47 -2.08 1.93 7.65
CA GLY A 47 -1.82 3.34 7.87
C GLY A 47 -2.35 4.23 6.77
N PHE A 48 -2.20 5.52 7.01
CA PHE A 48 -2.53 6.58 6.09
C PHE A 48 -1.28 7.35 5.71
N ILE A 49 -1.03 7.41 4.41
CA ILE A 49 -0.02 8.28 3.81
C ILE A 49 -0.77 9.42 3.13
N GLU A 50 -0.36 10.66 3.41
CA GLU A 50 -0.96 11.84 2.79
C GLU A 50 -0.86 11.78 1.26
N PRO A 51 -1.98 11.87 0.52
CA PRO A 51 -1.96 11.82 -0.95
C PRO A 51 -1.07 12.90 -1.58
N ALA A 52 -0.99 14.08 -0.95
CA ALA A 52 -0.09 15.15 -1.38
C ALA A 52 1.38 14.73 -1.29
N ALA A 53 1.76 13.97 -0.25
CA ALA A 53 3.13 13.49 -0.09
C ALA A 53 3.48 12.44 -1.16
N LEU A 54 2.54 11.55 -1.52
CA LEU A 54 2.71 10.62 -2.64
C LEU A 54 2.85 11.36 -3.98
N ALA A 55 2.05 12.41 -4.20
CA ALA A 55 2.12 13.23 -5.41
C ALA A 55 3.49 13.92 -5.55
N LEU A 56 4.06 14.43 -4.45
CA LEU A 56 5.39 15.03 -4.47
C LEU A 56 6.49 14.02 -4.82
N VAL A 57 6.42 12.79 -4.31
CA VAL A 57 7.33 11.70 -4.69
C VAL A 57 7.22 11.40 -6.18
N ALA A 58 6.00 11.27 -6.70
CA ALA A 58 5.77 11.01 -8.13
C ALA A 58 6.31 12.14 -9.01
N GLN A 59 6.09 13.40 -8.64
CA GLN A 59 6.61 14.56 -9.36
C GLN A 59 8.14 14.62 -9.33
N ALA A 60 8.75 14.40 -8.16
CA ALA A 60 10.21 14.36 -8.04
C ALA A 60 10.83 13.27 -8.94
N ALA A 61 10.20 12.09 -9.00
CA ALA A 61 10.64 11.00 -9.87
C ALA A 61 10.54 11.36 -11.36
N GLN A 62 9.43 11.97 -11.78
CA GLN A 62 9.23 12.42 -13.15
C GLN A 62 10.24 13.50 -13.56
N GLN A 63 10.60 14.37 -12.62
CA GLN A 63 11.54 15.47 -12.84
C GLN A 63 13.02 15.05 -12.69
N GLY A 64 13.31 13.78 -12.40
CA GLY A 64 14.67 13.30 -12.15
C GLY A 64 15.32 13.93 -10.91
N LYS A 65 14.50 14.46 -9.99
CA LYS A 65 14.96 15.09 -8.76
C LYS A 65 15.26 14.05 -7.68
N PRO A 66 16.08 14.39 -6.67
CA PRO A 66 16.31 13.53 -5.52
C PRO A 66 14.99 13.15 -4.86
N LEU A 67 14.79 11.86 -4.66
CA LEU A 67 13.64 11.32 -3.97
C LEU A 67 13.87 11.32 -2.45
N PRO A 68 12.82 11.53 -1.65
CA PRO A 68 12.93 11.32 -0.22
C PRO A 68 13.26 9.85 0.05
N LYS A 69 14.22 9.60 0.95
CA LYS A 69 14.58 8.23 1.37
C LYS A 69 13.45 7.55 2.13
N THR A 70 12.68 8.35 2.85
CA THR A 70 11.59 7.91 3.73
C THR A 70 10.34 8.74 3.47
N LEU A 71 9.20 8.07 3.37
CA LEU A 71 7.87 8.67 3.37
C LEU A 71 7.20 8.35 4.70
N ARG A 72 6.80 9.39 5.44
CA ARG A 72 6.11 9.23 6.72
C ARG A 72 4.61 9.13 6.52
N GLY A 73 3.98 8.26 7.28
CA GLY A 73 2.53 8.16 7.40
C GLY A 73 2.09 7.97 8.84
N ARG A 74 0.79 8.10 9.08
CA ARG A 74 0.17 7.81 10.37
C ARG A 74 -0.23 6.35 10.41
N ARG A 75 0.18 5.63 11.45
CA ARG A 75 -0.30 4.26 11.68
C ARG A 75 -1.73 4.30 12.21
N ALA A 76 -2.63 3.57 11.56
CA ALA A 76 -3.98 3.33 12.05
C ALA A 76 -3.98 2.17 13.04
N VAL A 77 -3.39 1.02 12.65
CA VAL A 77 -3.28 -0.16 13.51
C VAL A 77 -2.09 -1.03 13.10
N ARG A 78 -1.51 -1.74 14.08
CA ARG A 78 -0.58 -2.86 13.86
C ARG A 78 -1.19 -4.11 14.47
N VAL A 79 -1.23 -5.19 13.70
CA VAL A 79 -1.70 -6.50 14.18
C VAL A 79 -0.58 -7.51 14.00
N ALA A 80 -0.27 -8.27 15.06
CA ALA A 80 0.60 -9.44 14.98
C ALA A 80 -0.27 -10.69 14.86
N VAL A 81 0.00 -11.54 13.86
CA VAL A 81 -0.76 -12.77 13.60
C VAL A 81 0.19 -13.93 13.29
N GLY A 82 -0.29 -15.17 13.51
CA GLY A 82 0.39 -16.38 13.04
C GLY A 82 0.39 -16.48 11.52
N LEU A 83 1.34 -17.23 10.95
CA LEU A 83 1.47 -17.39 9.49
C LEU A 83 0.27 -18.13 8.87
N ASP A 84 -0.38 -19.00 9.63
CA ASP A 84 -1.61 -19.68 9.23
C ASP A 84 -2.78 -18.68 9.08
N VAL A 85 -2.88 -17.71 10.01
CA VAL A 85 -3.87 -16.63 9.93
C VAL A 85 -3.59 -15.74 8.71
N LEU A 86 -2.32 -15.41 8.44
CA LEU A 86 -1.94 -14.66 7.25
C LEU A 86 -2.34 -15.39 5.96
N GLN A 87 -2.11 -16.71 5.88
CA GLN A 87 -2.49 -17.52 4.71
C GLN A 87 -4.01 -17.52 4.50
N ARG A 88 -4.80 -17.68 5.58
CA ARG A 88 -6.26 -17.61 5.49
C ARG A 88 -6.73 -16.21 5.04
N LEU A 89 -6.10 -15.15 5.54
CA LEU A 89 -6.40 -13.78 5.12
C LEU A 89 -6.12 -13.59 3.62
N GLN A 90 -5.00 -14.10 3.11
CA GLN A 90 -4.70 -14.07 1.67
C GLN A 90 -5.80 -14.76 0.84
N GLN A 91 -6.23 -15.94 1.27
CA GLN A 91 -7.30 -16.69 0.58
C GLN A 91 -8.61 -15.92 0.58
N GLN A 92 -9.01 -15.35 1.72
CA GLN A 92 -10.20 -14.53 1.85
C GLN A 92 -10.14 -13.30 0.92
N LEU A 93 -9.04 -12.54 0.94
CA LEU A 93 -8.86 -11.38 0.06
C LEU A 93 -8.96 -11.78 -1.42
N THR A 94 -8.35 -12.91 -1.80
CA THR A 94 -8.41 -13.41 -3.18
C THR A 94 -9.84 -13.73 -3.59
N GLN A 95 -10.60 -14.42 -2.74
CA GLN A 95 -12.00 -14.79 -2.99
C GLN A 95 -12.90 -13.55 -3.06
N THR A 96 -12.74 -12.61 -2.13
CA THR A 96 -13.48 -11.35 -2.13
C THR A 96 -13.22 -10.57 -3.43
N MET A 97 -11.96 -10.44 -3.85
CA MET A 97 -11.61 -9.74 -5.08
C MET A 97 -12.12 -10.46 -6.34
N ALA A 98 -12.16 -11.79 -6.34
CA ALA A 98 -12.76 -12.56 -7.43
C ALA A 98 -14.26 -12.28 -7.53
N GLY A 99 -14.99 -12.29 -6.41
CA GLY A 99 -16.42 -11.97 -6.36
C GLY A 99 -16.74 -10.57 -6.88
N LEU A 100 -15.93 -9.56 -6.53
CA LEU A 100 -16.10 -8.19 -7.03
C LEU A 100 -15.89 -8.07 -8.55
N ARG A 101 -14.97 -8.85 -9.12
CA ARG A 101 -14.74 -8.86 -10.58
C ARG A 101 -15.91 -9.50 -11.33
N SER A 102 -16.49 -10.56 -10.76
CA SER A 102 -17.67 -11.23 -11.32
C SER A 102 -18.95 -10.39 -11.30
N GLN A 103 -18.99 -9.33 -10.49
CA GLN A 103 -20.12 -8.38 -10.43
C GLN A 103 -20.01 -7.21 -11.41
N LYS A 104 -18.90 -7.06 -12.14
CA LYS A 104 -18.77 -6.00 -13.15
C LYS A 104 -19.58 -6.41 -14.39
N PRO A 105 -20.70 -5.74 -14.73
CA PRO A 105 -21.52 -6.16 -15.86
C PRO A 105 -20.69 -6.07 -17.15
N ALA A 106 -20.80 -7.10 -17.99
CA ALA A 106 -20.42 -7.00 -19.39
C ALA A 106 -21.14 -5.77 -19.96
N LYS A 107 -20.37 -4.83 -20.52
CA LYS A 107 -20.92 -3.66 -21.21
C LYS A 107 -22.02 -4.15 -22.16
N SER A 108 -23.25 -3.68 -21.96
CA SER A 108 -24.31 -3.71 -22.97
C SER A 108 -24.11 -2.56 -23.94
#